data_AF-A0A2S8RS58-F1
#
_entry.id   AF-A0A2S8RS58-F1
#
_cell.length_a   1.000
_cell.length_b   1.000
_cell.length_c   1.000
_cell.angle_alpha   90.00
_cell.angle_beta   90.00
_cell.angle_gamma   90.00
#
_symmetry.space_group_name_H-M   'P 1'
#
loop_
_entity.id
_entity.type
_entity.pdbx_description
1 polymer ?
#
loop_
_entity_poly.entity_id
_entity_poly.type
_entity_poly.pdbx_seq_one_letter_code
_entity_poly.pdbx_strand_id
1 'polypeptide(L)'
;MSAEQRHGCVLEFLELTGGLTIAAIARKLRCCSRTIRNYVAGRSPIPWHRIEMLRLLALESGATLTNSTSPTRQDKSPVVANIDPDPAAPDVPPAEMLAWVGIHAPHFLSSKRSFALYVRGWNVVDKIRRAKREGTFASVLERWHALAVELPRMWRAGRLFAGADPPAYVHQEPAR
;
A
#
# COMPACT_ATOMS: atom_id res chain seq x y z
N MET A 1 32.97 -11.58 15.70
CA MET A 1 32.70 -10.22 15.18
C MET A 1 32.85 -10.25 13.67
N SER A 2 31.77 -10.55 12.94
CA SER A 2 31.83 -10.60 11.48
C SER A 2 31.71 -9.18 10.97
N ALA A 3 32.75 -8.71 10.26
CA ALA A 3 32.79 -7.39 9.65
C ALA A 3 31.47 -7.09 8.94
N GLU A 4 30.83 -5.97 9.28
CA GLU A 4 29.61 -5.50 8.65
C GLU A 4 29.78 -5.55 7.13
N GLN A 5 29.07 -6.47 6.47
CA GLN A 5 29.10 -6.59 5.03
C GLN A 5 28.38 -5.37 4.47
N ARG A 6 29.11 -4.29 4.22
CA ARG A 6 28.56 -2.98 3.81
C ARG A 6 27.91 -3.04 2.42
N HIS A 7 28.29 -4.02 1.61
CA HIS A 7 27.84 -4.18 0.23
C HIS A 7 27.41 -5.61 -0.07
N GLY A 8 26.38 -5.73 -0.91
CA GLY A 8 25.87 -6.98 -1.44
C GLY A 8 26.59 -7.44 -2.70
N CYS A 9 26.42 -8.72 -3.04
CA CYS A 9 26.97 -9.33 -4.24
C CYS A 9 26.06 -9.11 -5.47
N VAL A 10 26.66 -8.91 -6.65
CA VAL A 10 25.91 -8.78 -7.92
C VAL A 10 25.22 -10.08 -8.30
N LEU A 11 25.87 -11.23 -8.09
CA LEU A 11 25.26 -12.55 -8.39
C LEU A 11 23.98 -12.75 -7.58
N GLU A 12 24.06 -12.54 -6.28
CA GLU A 12 22.91 -12.61 -5.37
C GLU A 12 21.81 -11.61 -5.76
N PHE A 13 22.18 -10.39 -6.15
CA PHE A 13 21.23 -9.40 -6.63
C PHE A 13 20.47 -9.87 -7.89
N LEU A 14 21.16 -10.54 -8.82
CA LEU A 14 20.55 -11.08 -10.04
C LEU A 14 19.64 -12.27 -9.73
N GLU A 15 20.05 -13.15 -8.82
CA GLU A 15 19.23 -14.29 -8.36
C GLU A 15 17.92 -13.80 -7.71
N LEU A 16 18.00 -12.84 -6.78
CA LEU A 16 16.83 -12.30 -6.08
C LEU A 16 15.89 -11.49 -6.98
N THR A 17 16.41 -10.97 -8.10
CA THR A 17 15.59 -10.21 -9.07
C THR A 17 14.99 -11.10 -10.15
N GLY A 18 15.41 -12.37 -10.29
CA GLY A 18 14.69 -13.39 -11.05
C GLY A 18 14.35 -13.02 -12.50
N GLY A 19 15.22 -12.26 -13.17
CA GLY A 19 14.99 -11.82 -14.57
C GLY A 19 14.04 -10.63 -14.75
N LEU A 20 13.67 -9.94 -13.67
CA LEU A 20 12.88 -8.71 -13.76
C LEU A 20 13.58 -7.63 -14.60
N THR A 21 12.78 -6.82 -15.31
CA THR A 21 13.33 -5.68 -16.06
C THR A 21 13.94 -4.65 -15.11
N ILE A 22 14.95 -3.91 -15.59
CA ILE A 22 15.60 -2.82 -14.86
C ILE A 22 14.57 -1.84 -14.26
N ALA A 23 13.52 -1.50 -15.02
CA ALA A 23 12.46 -0.60 -14.55
C ALA A 23 11.60 -1.23 -13.43
N ALA A 24 11.32 -2.54 -13.51
CA ALA A 24 10.60 -3.25 -12.46
C ALA A 24 11.42 -3.31 -11.15
N ILE A 25 12.72 -3.60 -11.26
CA ILE A 25 13.65 -3.61 -10.11
C ILE A 25 13.74 -2.20 -9.49
N ALA A 26 13.88 -1.17 -10.33
CA ALA A 26 13.95 0.22 -9.88
C ALA A 26 12.69 0.64 -9.10
N ARG A 27 11.50 0.25 -9.57
CA ARG A 27 10.24 0.48 -8.86
C ARG A 27 10.18 -0.26 -7.52
N LYS A 28 10.52 -1.55 -7.48
CA LYS A 28 10.56 -2.35 -6.23
C LYS A 28 11.47 -1.71 -5.19
N LEU A 29 12.65 -1.25 -5.61
CA LEU A 29 13.64 -0.63 -4.73
C LEU A 29 13.43 0.89 -4.55
N ARG A 30 12.40 1.49 -5.15
CA ARG A 30 12.14 2.95 -5.11
C ARG A 30 13.38 3.79 -5.43
N CYS A 31 14.07 3.44 -6.51
CA CYS A 31 15.23 4.18 -7.02
C CYS A 31 15.12 4.36 -8.54
N CYS A 32 16.10 5.03 -9.15
CA CYS A 32 16.09 5.25 -10.60
C CYS A 32 16.70 4.07 -11.36
N SER A 33 16.24 3.85 -12.61
CA SER A 33 16.76 2.81 -13.51
C SER A 33 18.27 2.92 -13.77
N ARG A 34 18.83 4.14 -13.65
CA ARG A 34 20.28 4.37 -13.78
C ARG A 34 21.05 3.69 -12.64
N THR A 35 20.55 3.75 -11.41
CA THR A 35 21.16 3.08 -10.25
C THR A 35 21.23 1.58 -10.46
N ILE A 36 20.13 0.96 -10.89
CA ILE A 36 20.09 -0.48 -11.18
C ILE A 36 21.06 -0.85 -12.30
N ARG A 37 21.13 -0.06 -13.38
CA ARG A 37 22.12 -0.26 -14.45
C ARG A 37 23.56 -0.19 -13.94
N ASN A 38 23.85 0.65 -12.95
CA ASN A 38 25.18 0.75 -12.37
C ASN A 38 25.51 -0.44 -11.47
N TYR A 39 24.54 -0.96 -10.73
CA TYR A 39 24.69 -2.20 -9.95
C TYR A 39 25.00 -3.39 -10.84
N VAL A 40 24.19 -3.62 -11.88
CA VAL A 40 24.36 -4.74 -12.81
C VAL A 40 25.69 -4.64 -13.57
N ALA A 41 26.10 -3.44 -13.95
CA ALA A 41 27.37 -3.22 -14.65
C ALA A 41 28.60 -3.12 -13.71
N GLY A 42 28.44 -3.33 -12.40
CA GLY A 42 29.54 -3.23 -11.43
C GLY A 42 30.12 -1.82 -11.26
N ARG A 43 29.48 -0.78 -11.81
CA ARG A 43 29.92 0.63 -11.72
C ARG A 43 29.64 1.28 -10.37
N SER A 44 28.79 0.66 -9.56
CA SER A 44 28.51 1.11 -8.21
C SER A 44 28.30 -0.10 -7.32
N PRO A 45 28.86 -0.10 -6.10
CA PRO A 45 28.66 -1.19 -5.18
C PRO A 45 27.19 -1.22 -4.74
N ILE A 46 26.64 -2.42 -4.61
CA ILE A 46 25.26 -2.61 -4.17
C ILE A 46 25.24 -2.47 -2.65
N PRO A 47 24.49 -1.55 -2.04
CA PRO A 47 24.40 -1.48 -0.59
C PRO A 47 23.74 -2.75 -0.04
N TRP A 48 24.25 -3.28 1.07
CA TRP A 48 23.73 -4.53 1.67
C TRP A 48 22.22 -4.50 1.92
N HIS A 49 21.69 -3.37 2.38
CA HIS A 49 20.26 -3.22 2.67
C HIS A 49 19.39 -3.37 1.41
N ARG A 50 19.94 -3.19 0.20
CA ARG A 50 19.21 -3.44 -1.05
C ARG A 50 19.00 -4.91 -1.30
N ILE A 51 20.01 -5.74 -1.01
CA ILE A 51 19.88 -7.20 -1.03
C ILE A 51 18.85 -7.63 0.01
N GLU A 52 18.95 -7.11 1.23
CA GLU A 52 18.06 -7.50 2.32
C GLU A 52 16.58 -7.16 2.02
N MET A 53 16.30 -5.98 1.46
CA MET A 53 14.94 -5.66 1.00
C MET A 53 14.43 -6.64 -0.05
N LEU A 54 15.27 -7.08 -0.99
CA LEU A 54 14.85 -8.06 -2.00
C LEU A 54 14.55 -9.43 -1.37
N ARG A 55 15.34 -9.86 -0.37
CA ARG A 55 15.07 -11.09 0.38
C ARG A 55 13.72 -11.02 1.12
N LEU A 56 13.46 -9.92 1.84
CA LEU A 56 12.19 -9.72 2.54
C LEU A 56 11.00 -9.72 1.56
N LEU A 57 11.12 -9.03 0.43
CA LEU A 57 10.08 -9.03 -0.60
C LEU A 57 9.85 -10.40 -1.23
N ALA A 58 10.90 -11.21 -1.40
CA ALA A 58 10.79 -12.58 -1.90
C ALA A 58 10.07 -13.48 -0.88
N LEU A 59 10.35 -13.33 0.42
CA LEU A 59 9.67 -14.03 1.50
C LEU A 59 8.18 -13.66 1.57
N GLU A 60 7.84 -12.37 1.46
CA GLU A 60 6.44 -11.91 1.41
C GLU A 60 5.70 -12.49 0.20
N SER A 61 6.35 -12.51 -0.97
CA SER A 61 5.78 -13.09 -2.18
C SER A 61 5.52 -14.61 -2.02
N GLY A 62 6.47 -15.34 -1.43
CA GLY A 62 6.31 -16.77 -1.12
C GLY A 62 5.17 -17.04 -0.12
N ALA A 63 5.04 -16.21 0.91
CA ALA A 63 3.95 -16.30 1.89
C ALA A 63 2.57 -16.04 1.26
N THR A 64 2.47 -15.13 0.29
CA THR A 64 1.21 -14.91 -0.46
C THR A 64 0.82 -16.10 -1.34
N LEU A 65 1.81 -16.83 -1.90
CA LEU A 65 1.56 -18.05 -2.67
C LEU A 65 1.07 -19.21 -1.79
N THR A 66 1.59 -19.36 -0.57
CA THR A 66 1.17 -20.43 0.36
C THR A 66 -0.19 -20.16 1.03
N ASN A 67 -0.59 -18.90 1.17
CA ASN A 67 -1.88 -18.54 1.79
C ASN A 67 -3.07 -18.53 0.80
N SER A 68 -2.84 -18.85 -0.48
CA SER A 68 -3.89 -18.82 -1.51
C SER A 68 -4.84 -20.04 -1.50
N THR A 69 -4.71 -20.96 -0.53
CA THR A 69 -5.61 -22.11 -0.39
C THR A 69 -6.59 -21.91 0.77
N SER A 70 -7.56 -21.02 0.60
CA SER A 70 -8.78 -20.97 1.42
C SER A 70 -9.87 -20.21 0.66
N PRO A 71 -10.99 -20.86 0.28
CA PRO A 71 -12.04 -20.19 -0.46
C PRO A 71 -12.94 -19.37 0.47
N THR A 72 -13.26 -18.16 0.00
CA THR A 72 -14.47 -17.35 0.29
C THR A 72 -14.89 -17.22 1.76
N ARG A 73 -14.38 -16.17 2.40
CA ARG A 73 -15.19 -15.37 3.34
C ARG A 73 -15.21 -13.96 2.78
N GLN A 74 -16.37 -13.31 2.76
CA GLN A 74 -16.47 -11.88 2.53
C GLN A 74 -15.58 -11.20 3.57
N ASP A 75 -14.35 -10.91 3.16
CA ASP A 75 -13.30 -10.47 4.05
C ASP A 75 -13.60 -9.00 4.34
N LYS A 76 -14.31 -8.79 5.46
CA LYS A 76 -14.51 -7.46 6.01
C LYS A 76 -13.12 -6.84 6.09
N SER A 77 -12.89 -5.79 5.30
CA SER A 77 -11.61 -5.09 5.31
C SER A 77 -11.21 -4.84 6.78
N PRO A 78 -9.98 -5.17 7.20
CA PRO A 78 -9.55 -4.99 8.60
C PRO A 78 -9.53 -3.51 9.03
N VAL A 79 -9.86 -2.62 8.09
CA VAL A 79 -9.91 -1.17 8.22
C VAL A 79 -11.37 -0.72 8.04
N VAL A 80 -11.94 -0.18 9.11
CA VAL A 80 -13.31 0.36 9.14
C VAL A 80 -13.25 1.88 9.04
N ALA A 81 -14.17 2.47 8.28
CA ALA A 81 -14.29 3.92 8.19
C ALA A 81 -14.61 4.53 9.55
N ASN A 82 -13.79 5.49 9.98
CA ASN A 82 -14.00 6.29 11.19
C ASN A 82 -14.61 7.64 10.82
N ILE A 83 -15.63 7.63 9.96
CA ILE A 83 -16.24 8.83 9.39
C ILE A 83 -17.75 8.67 9.54
N ASP A 84 -18.42 9.75 9.89
CA ASP A 84 -19.87 9.76 9.99
C ASP A 84 -20.50 9.60 8.59
N PRO A 85 -21.61 8.85 8.47
CA PRO A 85 -22.33 8.76 7.19
C PRO A 85 -22.78 10.14 6.74
N ASP A 86 -22.57 10.45 5.46
CA ASP A 86 -23.02 11.72 4.89
C ASP A 86 -24.54 11.69 4.70
N PRO A 87 -25.31 12.54 5.40
CA PRO A 87 -26.76 12.57 5.27
C PRO A 87 -27.23 12.97 3.86
N ALA A 88 -26.39 13.66 3.07
CA ALA A 88 -26.71 14.06 1.70
C ALA A 88 -26.42 12.97 0.66
N ALA A 89 -25.74 11.89 1.05
CA ALA A 89 -25.33 10.81 0.15
C ALA A 89 -25.53 9.41 0.79
N PRO A 90 -26.77 9.02 1.13
CA PRO A 90 -27.06 7.73 1.76
C PRO A 90 -26.73 6.52 0.85
N ASP A 91 -26.62 6.74 -0.45
CA ASP A 91 -26.31 5.73 -1.47
C ASP A 91 -24.80 5.41 -1.59
N VAL A 92 -23.94 6.22 -0.95
CA VAL A 92 -22.48 6.03 -0.93
C VAL A 92 -22.01 5.89 0.52
N PRO A 93 -21.90 4.66 1.06
CA PRO A 93 -21.50 4.45 2.44
C PRO A 93 -20.05 4.91 2.72
N PRO A 94 -19.72 5.25 3.98
CA PRO A 94 -18.37 5.70 4.36
C PRO A 94 -17.24 4.75 3.97
N ALA A 95 -17.49 3.44 3.97
CA ALA A 95 -16.50 2.45 3.54
C ALA A 95 -16.10 2.60 2.07
N GLU A 96 -17.03 3.00 1.20
CA GLU A 96 -16.75 3.23 -0.22
C GLU A 96 -15.99 4.54 -0.45
N MET A 97 -16.34 5.59 0.28
CA MET A 97 -15.58 6.85 0.28
C MET A 97 -14.15 6.61 0.77
N LEU A 98 -13.99 5.81 1.83
CA LEU A 98 -12.69 5.42 2.34
C LEU A 98 -11.88 4.64 1.30
N ALA A 99 -12.48 3.65 0.63
CA ALA A 99 -11.82 2.88 -0.41
C ALA A 99 -11.35 3.75 -1.58
N TRP A 100 -12.20 4.67 -2.03
CA TRP A 100 -11.88 5.61 -3.10
C TRP A 100 -10.70 6.52 -2.73
N VAL A 101 -10.79 7.20 -1.59
CA VAL A 101 -9.73 8.12 -1.14
C VAL A 101 -8.44 7.36 -0.85
N GLY A 102 -8.53 6.16 -0.28
CA GLY A 102 -7.37 5.34 0.02
C GLY A 102 -6.56 4.93 -1.21
N ILE A 103 -7.21 4.72 -2.36
CA ILE A 103 -6.51 4.43 -3.62
C ILE A 103 -5.97 5.68 -4.27
N HIS A 104 -6.79 6.73 -4.35
CA HIS A 104 -6.47 7.88 -5.20
C HIS A 104 -5.67 8.96 -4.48
N ALA A 105 -5.82 9.09 -3.15
CA ALA A 105 -5.19 10.14 -2.37
C ALA A 105 -4.97 9.71 -0.90
N PRO A 106 -4.15 8.66 -0.65
CA PRO A 106 -4.01 8.05 0.68
C PRO A 106 -3.51 8.99 1.78
N HIS A 107 -2.85 10.09 1.42
CA HIS A 107 -2.38 11.10 2.36
C HIS A 107 -3.51 11.89 3.03
N PHE A 108 -4.70 11.97 2.41
CA PHE A 108 -5.89 12.57 3.02
C PHE A 108 -6.57 11.66 4.06
N LEU A 109 -6.12 10.40 4.21
CA LEU A 109 -6.59 9.51 5.29
C LEU A 109 -6.02 9.88 6.67
N SER A 110 -5.03 10.80 6.71
CA SER A 110 -4.32 11.21 7.92
C SER A 110 -5.22 11.74 9.03
N SER A 111 -6.33 12.40 8.67
CA SER A 111 -7.29 12.95 9.61
C SER A 111 -8.69 13.00 9.03
N LYS A 112 -9.71 12.88 9.88
CA LYS A 112 -11.12 13.07 9.49
C LYS A 112 -11.36 14.40 8.77
N ARG A 113 -10.74 15.48 9.26
CA ARG A 113 -10.88 16.83 8.68
C ARG A 113 -10.32 16.91 7.26
N SER A 114 -9.11 16.41 7.05
CA SER A 114 -8.45 16.38 5.73
C SER A 114 -9.26 15.54 4.75
N PHE A 115 -9.72 14.38 5.20
CA PHE A 115 -10.60 13.49 4.45
C PHE A 115 -11.89 14.20 4.00
N ALA A 116 -12.61 14.84 4.92
CA ALA A 116 -13.87 15.52 4.62
C ALA A 116 -13.68 16.67 3.62
N LEU A 117 -12.61 17.46 3.77
CA LEU A 117 -12.27 18.52 2.83
C LEU A 117 -11.98 17.97 1.43
N TYR A 118 -11.27 16.85 1.33
CA TYR A 118 -11.00 16.21 0.06
C TYR A 118 -12.27 15.67 -0.59
N VAL A 119 -13.08 14.91 0.16
CA VAL A 119 -14.34 14.33 -0.35
C VAL A 119 -15.25 15.42 -0.91
N ARG A 120 -15.43 16.52 -0.17
CA ARG A 120 -16.24 17.65 -0.60
C ARG A 120 -15.61 18.41 -1.76
N GLY A 121 -14.33 18.76 -1.66
CA GLY A 121 -13.63 19.58 -2.66
C GLY A 121 -13.45 18.88 -4.00
N TRP A 122 -13.34 17.55 -4.00
CA TRP A 122 -13.16 16.75 -5.21
C TRP A 122 -14.40 16.01 -5.69
N ASN A 123 -15.55 16.26 -5.05
CA ASN A 123 -16.85 15.64 -5.35
C ASN A 123 -16.74 14.10 -5.51
N VAL A 124 -16.21 13.45 -4.46
CA VAL A 124 -15.92 12.01 -4.47
C VAL A 124 -17.20 11.18 -4.60
N VAL A 125 -18.30 11.62 -3.99
CA VAL A 125 -19.61 10.94 -4.06
C VAL A 125 -20.07 10.76 -5.50
N ASP A 126 -20.08 11.82 -6.30
CA ASP A 126 -20.53 11.73 -7.70
C ASP A 126 -19.60 10.88 -8.57
N LYS A 127 -18.30 10.87 -8.25
CA LYS A 127 -17.33 10.00 -8.91
C LYS A 127 -17.59 8.53 -8.60
N ILE A 128 -17.91 8.20 -7.35
CA ILE A 128 -18.29 6.84 -6.97
C ILE A 128 -19.59 6.44 -7.67
N ARG A 129 -20.62 7.29 -7.68
CA ARG A 129 -21.88 7.05 -8.41
C ARG A 129 -21.63 6.79 -9.89
N ARG A 130 -20.76 7.57 -10.52
CA ARG A 130 -20.36 7.37 -11.92
C ARG A 130 -19.64 6.04 -12.13
N ALA A 131 -18.64 5.74 -11.30
CA ALA A 131 -17.89 4.48 -11.38
C ALA A 131 -18.78 3.25 -11.17
N LYS A 132 -19.79 3.34 -10.30
CA LYS A 132 -20.81 2.29 -10.12
C LYS A 132 -21.65 2.10 -11.39
N ARG A 133 -22.13 3.19 -11.99
CA ARG A 133 -22.90 3.13 -13.25
C ARG A 133 -22.09 2.55 -14.41
N GLU A 134 -20.79 2.84 -14.45
CA GLU A 134 -19.86 2.31 -15.47
C GLU A 134 -19.35 0.90 -15.13
N GLY A 135 -19.68 0.34 -13.96
CA GLY A 135 -19.23 -0.98 -13.52
C GLY A 135 -17.75 -1.07 -13.11
N THR A 136 -17.03 0.05 -13.05
CA THR A 136 -15.57 0.06 -12.76
C THR A 136 -15.26 0.08 -11.27
N PHE A 137 -16.24 0.37 -10.42
CA PHE A 137 -16.06 0.53 -8.98
C PHE A 137 -15.62 -0.75 -8.26
N ALA A 138 -15.98 -1.93 -8.76
CA ALA A 138 -15.52 -3.20 -8.19
C ALA A 138 -13.98 -3.29 -8.14
N SER A 139 -13.29 -2.83 -9.20
CA SER A 139 -11.83 -2.79 -9.25
C SER A 139 -11.20 -1.84 -8.22
N VAL A 140 -11.94 -0.83 -7.76
CA VAL A 140 -11.52 0.08 -6.68
C VAL A 140 -11.60 -0.68 -5.37
N LEU A 141 -12.67 -1.42 -5.10
CA LEU A 141 -12.78 -2.20 -3.88
C LEU A 141 -11.70 -3.29 -3.79
N GLU A 142 -11.46 -4.04 -4.86
CA GLU A 142 -10.41 -5.09 -4.88
C GLU A 142 -9.02 -4.52 -4.57
N ARG A 143 -8.65 -3.42 -5.23
CA ARG A 143 -7.38 -2.73 -4.97
C ARG A 143 -7.31 -2.18 -3.55
N TRP A 144 -8.42 -1.69 -3.01
CA TRP A 144 -8.50 -1.19 -1.66
C TRP A 144 -8.28 -2.31 -0.64
N HIS A 145 -8.90 -3.48 -0.83
CA HIS A 145 -8.70 -4.62 0.06
C HIS A 145 -7.22 -5.03 0.13
N ALA A 146 -6.52 -5.04 -1.01
CA ALA A 146 -5.07 -5.32 -1.02
C ALA A 146 -4.25 -4.26 -0.27
N LEU A 147 -4.59 -2.97 -0.40
CA LEU A 147 -3.87 -1.87 0.25
C LEU A 147 -4.20 -1.70 1.74
N ALA A 148 -5.46 -1.96 2.14
CA ALA A 148 -5.95 -1.80 3.50
C ALA A 148 -5.19 -2.69 4.50
N VAL A 149 -4.71 -3.85 4.06
CA VAL A 149 -3.88 -4.75 4.87
C VAL A 149 -2.51 -4.12 5.19
N GLU A 150 -1.94 -3.35 4.28
CA GLU A 150 -0.60 -2.76 4.40
C GLU A 150 -0.59 -1.35 5.01
N LEU A 151 -1.73 -0.65 4.97
CA LEU A 151 -1.93 0.66 5.61
C LEU A 151 -1.44 0.74 7.07
N PRO A 152 -1.82 -0.18 7.99
CA PRO A 152 -1.32 -0.15 9.37
C PRO A 152 0.21 -0.22 9.46
N ARG A 153 0.87 -0.96 8.57
CA ARG A 153 2.34 -1.10 8.53
C ARG A 153 3.00 0.18 8.04
N MET A 154 2.43 0.80 7.00
CA MET A 154 2.92 2.06 6.45
C MET A 154 2.84 3.22 7.45
N TRP A 155 1.84 3.23 8.32
CA TRP A 155 1.63 4.31 9.29
C TRP A 155 2.31 4.09 10.65
N ARG A 156 2.60 2.84 11.04
CA ARG A 156 3.45 2.54 12.20
C ARG A 156 4.92 2.95 12.02
N ALA A 157 5.35 3.21 10.78
CA ALA A 157 6.72 3.61 10.47
C ALA A 157 7.08 5.07 10.83
N GLY A 158 6.20 5.84 11.48
CA GLY A 158 6.58 7.17 11.99
C GLY A 158 5.54 7.84 12.87
N ARG A 159 5.89 8.08 14.14
CA ARG A 159 5.20 8.98 15.08
C ARG A 159 5.38 10.45 14.66
N LEU A 160 4.92 10.86 13.48
CA LEU A 160 5.02 12.26 13.05
C LEU A 160 3.82 13.13 13.46
N PHE A 161 2.76 12.53 14.02
CA PHE A 161 1.51 13.24 14.33
C PHE A 161 1.04 13.00 15.76
N ALA A 162 1.84 13.41 16.75
CA ALA A 162 1.32 13.61 18.09
C ALA A 162 0.44 14.87 18.08
N GLY A 163 -0.89 14.70 18.24
CA GLY A 163 -1.86 15.82 18.32
C GLY A 163 -2.70 16.09 17.07
N ALA A 164 -2.64 15.24 16.04
CA ALA A 164 -3.56 15.33 14.90
C ALA A 164 -4.91 14.66 15.21
N ASP A 165 -5.99 15.20 14.63
CA ASP A 165 -7.31 14.58 14.58
C ASP A 165 -7.22 13.08 14.24
N PRO A 166 -8.11 12.23 14.79
CA PRO A 166 -8.06 10.80 14.53
C PRO A 166 -8.09 10.51 13.01
N PRO A 167 -7.38 9.45 12.56
CA PRO A 167 -7.38 9.08 11.16
C PRO A 167 -8.79 8.76 10.68
N ALA A 168 -9.01 8.87 9.37
CA ALA A 168 -10.30 8.62 8.74
C ALA A 168 -10.74 7.14 8.80
N TYR A 169 -9.92 6.28 9.41
CA TYR A 169 -10.17 4.87 9.58
C TYR A 169 -9.73 4.36 10.96
N VAL A 170 -10.28 3.24 11.39
CA VAL A 170 -9.88 2.48 12.57
C VAL A 170 -9.61 1.03 12.19
N HIS A 171 -8.72 0.38 12.94
CA HIS A 171 -8.49 -1.05 12.78
C HIS A 171 -9.54 -1.84 13.57
N GLN A 172 -10.15 -2.82 12.91
CA GLN A 172 -10.97 -3.79 13.60
C GLN A 172 -10.03 -4.84 14.19
N GLU A 173 -9.82 -4.80 15.52
CA GLU A 173 -9.11 -5.90 16.18
C GLU A 173 -9.96 -7.18 16.05
N PRO A 174 -9.36 -8.31 15.65
CA PRO A 174 -10.07 -9.58 15.72
C PRO A 174 -10.38 -9.86 17.18
N ALA A 175 -11.67 -10.04 17.50
CA ALA A 175 -12.12 -10.41 18.83
C ALA A 175 -11.34 -11.65 19.30
N ARG A 176 -10.70 -11.54 20.48
CA ARG A 176 -9.99 -12.64 21.15
C ARG A 176 -10.97 -13.70 21.63
#